data_AF-A0A963Q6D8-F1
#
_entry.id   AF-A0A963Q6D8-F1
#
_cell.length_a   1.000
_cell.length_b   1.000
_cell.length_c   1.000
_cell.angle_alpha   90.00
_cell.angle_beta   90.00
_cell.angle_gamma   90.00
#
_symmetry.space_group_name_H-M   'P 1'
#
loop_
_entity.id
_entity.type
_entity.pdbx_description
1 polymer ?
#
loop_
_entity_poly.entity_id
_entity_poly.type
_entity_poly.pdbx_seq_one_letter_code
_entity_poly.pdbx_strand_id
1 'polypeptide(L)'
;FWVSQVGMLAGTVAYVYAGTELAKIDSLGSILSPGLIGAFVLLGIFPLLARRIVDLVQRRKVFARWKDQRPATFDRNLIVIGAGAGGLVASYIAAAVKAKVTLVEAHKMGGDCLNFGCVPSKALIRTARLQHQIRHAERYGFT
;
A
#
# COMPACT_ATOMS: atom_id res chain seq x y z
N PHE A 1 9.53 -10.64 -21.29
CA PHE A 1 9.88 -9.91 -22.53
C PHE A 1 8.62 -9.44 -23.28
N TRP A 2 7.78 -10.34 -23.80
CA TRP A 2 6.57 -10.00 -24.58
C TRP A 2 5.56 -9.08 -23.88
N VAL A 3 5.29 -9.31 -22.59
CA VAL A 3 4.32 -8.49 -21.81
C VAL A 3 4.75 -7.03 -21.71
N SER A 4 6.06 -6.76 -21.65
CA SER A 4 6.60 -5.40 -21.58
C SER A 4 6.50 -4.70 -22.95
N GLN A 5 6.73 -5.42 -24.03
CA GLN A 5 6.68 -4.87 -25.40
C GLN A 5 5.26 -4.45 -25.78
N VAL A 6 4.26 -5.27 -25.44
CA VAL A 6 2.84 -4.95 -25.69
C VAL A 6 2.40 -3.73 -24.87
N GLY A 7 2.80 -3.66 -23.60
CA GLY A 7 2.47 -2.52 -22.72
C GLY A 7 3.12 -1.21 -23.18
N MET A 8 4.39 -1.27 -23.59
CA MET A 8 5.09 -0.11 -24.13
C MET A 8 4.47 0.36 -25.44
N LEU A 9 4.14 -0.56 -26.36
CA LEU A 9 3.54 -0.21 -27.66
C LEU A 9 2.18 0.49 -27.50
N ALA A 10 1.32 0.00 -26.62
CA ALA A 10 0.04 0.65 -26.33
C ALA A 10 0.21 2.05 -25.73
N GLY A 11 1.17 2.22 -24.81
CA GLY A 11 1.52 3.53 -24.24
C GLY A 11 2.10 4.49 -25.28
N THR A 12 2.98 4.00 -26.16
CA THR A 12 3.56 4.78 -27.26
C THR A 12 2.50 5.27 -28.24
N VAL A 13 1.53 4.41 -28.60
CA VAL A 13 0.42 4.82 -29.49
C VAL A 13 -0.42 5.93 -28.86
N ALA A 14 -0.78 5.81 -27.58
CA ALA A 14 -1.55 6.84 -26.88
C ALA A 14 -0.78 8.17 -26.79
N TYR A 15 0.53 8.10 -26.52
CA TYR A 15 1.39 9.27 -26.41
C TYR A 15 1.62 9.96 -27.76
N VAL A 16 1.89 9.20 -28.82
CA VAL A 16 2.07 9.72 -30.18
C VAL A 16 0.78 10.35 -30.68
N TYR A 17 -0.37 9.70 -30.48
CA TYR A 17 -1.68 10.27 -30.84
C TYR A 17 -1.94 11.61 -30.15
N ALA A 18 -1.71 11.68 -28.85
CA ALA A 18 -1.87 12.94 -28.11
C ALA A 18 -0.88 14.02 -28.56
N GLY A 19 0.37 13.65 -28.84
CA GLY A 19 1.38 14.55 -29.40
C GLY A 19 1.00 15.10 -30.78
N THR A 20 0.41 14.27 -31.65
CA THR A 20 -0.03 14.70 -32.98
C THR A 20 -1.25 15.62 -32.95
N GLU A 21 -2.14 15.48 -31.96
CA GLU A 21 -3.27 16.38 -31.78
C GLU A 21 -2.85 17.70 -31.12
N LEU A 22 -1.86 17.67 -30.21
CA LEU A 22 -1.24 18.88 -29.64
C LEU A 22 -0.48 19.71 -30.69
N ALA A 23 0.13 19.06 -31.69
CA ALA A 23 0.87 19.75 -32.74
C ALA A 23 -0.02 20.48 -33.78
N LYS A 24 -1.33 20.21 -33.80
CA LYS A 24 -2.30 20.83 -34.74
C LYS A 24 -2.98 22.09 -34.16
N ILE A 25 -2.50 22.63 -33.04
CA ILE A 25 -3.10 23.78 -32.36
C ILE A 25 -2.61 25.08 -33.02
N ASP A 26 -3.38 25.59 -33.99
CA ASP A 26 -3.07 26.85 -34.71
C ASP A 26 -3.77 28.10 -34.12
N SER A 27 -4.68 27.96 -33.13
CA SER A 27 -5.34 29.11 -32.48
C SER A 27 -5.92 28.84 -31.08
N LEU A 28 -6.11 29.88 -30.25
CA LEU A 28 -6.65 29.76 -28.88
C LEU A 28 -8.08 29.20 -28.81
N GLY A 29 -8.87 29.28 -29.89
CA GLY A 29 -10.21 28.66 -29.99
C GLY A 29 -10.17 27.16 -30.28
N SER A 30 -9.05 26.63 -30.77
CA SER A 30 -8.87 25.20 -31.12
C SER A 30 -8.53 24.30 -29.92
N ILE A 31 -8.30 24.91 -28.75
CA ILE A 31 -8.07 24.20 -27.48
C ILE A 31 -9.31 23.38 -27.06
N LEU A 32 -10.51 23.78 -27.51
CA LEU A 32 -11.76 23.05 -27.29
C LEU A 32 -12.10 22.06 -28.42
N SER A 33 -11.15 21.71 -29.29
CA SER A 33 -11.40 20.75 -30.36
C SER A 33 -11.74 19.36 -29.77
N PRO A 34 -12.75 18.66 -30.31
CA PRO A 34 -13.13 17.33 -29.84
C PRO A 34 -11.97 16.32 -29.85
N GLY A 35 -11.02 16.47 -30.78
CA GLY A 35 -9.81 15.65 -30.88
C GLY A 35 -8.84 15.84 -29.72
N LEU A 36 -8.58 17.11 -29.33
CA LEU A 36 -7.67 17.42 -28.24
C LEU A 36 -8.24 17.00 -26.87
N ILE A 37 -9.54 17.20 -26.66
CA ILE A 37 -10.24 16.69 -25.48
C ILE A 37 -10.16 15.16 -25.43
N GLY A 38 -10.37 14.48 -26.56
CA GLY A 38 -10.22 13.03 -26.68
C GLY A 38 -8.80 12.55 -26.32
N ALA A 39 -7.77 13.26 -26.77
CA ALA A 39 -6.37 12.95 -26.47
C ALA A 39 -6.05 13.11 -24.96
N PHE A 40 -6.49 14.20 -24.33
CA PHE A 40 -6.31 14.41 -22.89
C PHE A 40 -7.07 13.39 -22.05
N VAL A 41 -8.30 13.08 -22.44
CA VAL A 41 -9.12 12.03 -21.79
C VAL A 41 -8.44 10.67 -21.94
N LEU A 42 -7.93 10.34 -23.13
CA LEU A 42 -7.21 9.08 -23.37
C LEU A 42 -5.95 9.00 -22.48
N LEU A 43 -5.13 10.05 -22.41
CA LEU A 43 -3.94 10.08 -21.55
C LEU A 43 -4.28 9.96 -20.06
N GLY A 44 -5.40 10.52 -19.60
CA GLY A 44 -5.84 10.42 -18.22
C GLY A 44 -6.47 9.06 -17.86
N ILE A 45 -7.31 8.52 -18.75
CA ILE A 45 -8.07 7.29 -18.49
C ILE A 45 -7.24 6.03 -18.76
N PHE A 46 -6.36 6.06 -19.76
CA PHE A 46 -5.59 4.88 -20.18
C PHE A 46 -4.77 4.26 -19.03
N PRO A 47 -4.00 5.01 -18.22
CA PRO A 47 -3.26 4.44 -17.10
C PRO A 47 -4.16 3.80 -16.03
N LEU A 48 -5.32 4.43 -15.76
CA LEU A 48 -6.29 3.93 -14.78
C LEU A 48 -6.95 2.63 -15.27
N LEU A 49 -7.31 2.58 -16.56
CA LEU A 49 -7.90 1.41 -17.19
C LEU A 49 -6.89 0.26 -17.26
N ALA A 50 -5.68 0.53 -17.75
CA ALA A 50 -4.61 -0.46 -17.84
C ALA A 50 -4.30 -1.07 -16.48
N ARG A 51 -4.17 -0.24 -15.44
CA ARG A 51 -3.94 -0.72 -14.07
C ARG A 51 -5.11 -1.58 -13.56
N ARG A 52 -6.36 -1.15 -13.78
CA ARG A 52 -7.54 -1.96 -13.42
C ARG A 52 -7.55 -3.32 -14.11
N ILE A 53 -7.24 -3.39 -15.40
CA ILE A 53 -7.20 -4.65 -16.16
C ILE A 53 -6.14 -5.58 -15.57
N VAL A 54 -4.95 -5.06 -15.31
CA VAL A 54 -3.86 -5.86 -14.71
C VAL A 54 -4.27 -6.39 -13.34
N ASP A 55 -4.84 -5.55 -12.48
CA ASP A 55 -5.31 -5.95 -11.15
C ASP A 55 -6.38 -7.05 -11.23
N LEU A 56 -7.32 -6.94 -12.19
CA LEU A 56 -8.34 -7.96 -12.42
C LEU A 56 -7.74 -9.29 -12.88
N VAL A 57 -6.79 -9.26 -13.80
CA VAL A 57 -6.10 -10.47 -14.30
C VAL A 57 -5.29 -11.12 -13.18
N GLN A 58 -4.53 -10.34 -12.41
CA GLN A 58 -3.75 -10.86 -11.28
C GLN A 58 -4.64 -11.46 -10.21
N ARG A 59 -5.73 -10.79 -9.83
CA ARG A 59 -6.72 -11.34 -8.89
C ARG A 59 -7.27 -12.67 -9.40
N ARG A 60 -7.72 -12.73 -10.66
CA ARG A 60 -8.23 -13.99 -11.25
C ARG A 60 -7.19 -15.10 -11.19
N LYS A 61 -5.93 -14.84 -11.53
CA LYS A 61 -4.85 -15.83 -11.48
C LYS A 61 -4.58 -16.33 -10.04
N VAL A 62 -4.49 -15.42 -9.07
CA VAL A 62 -4.21 -15.78 -7.66
C VAL A 62 -5.33 -16.61 -7.06
N PHE A 63 -6.59 -16.29 -7.38
CA PHE A 63 -7.77 -17.00 -6.86
C PHE A 63 -8.17 -18.22 -7.68
N ALA A 64 -7.68 -18.39 -8.91
CA ALA A 64 -8.03 -19.54 -9.76
C ALA A 64 -7.75 -20.88 -9.09
N ARG A 65 -6.60 -21.00 -8.40
CA ARG A 65 -6.21 -22.23 -7.67
C ARG A 65 -7.11 -22.57 -6.47
N TRP A 66 -7.92 -21.62 -6.00
CA TRP A 66 -8.80 -21.76 -4.84
C TRP A 66 -10.28 -21.72 -5.24
N LYS A 67 -10.59 -21.80 -6.54
CA LYS A 67 -11.96 -21.63 -7.05
C LYS A 67 -12.93 -22.64 -6.44
N ASP A 68 -12.50 -23.89 -6.29
CA ASP A 68 -13.32 -24.98 -5.77
C ASP A 68 -13.48 -24.94 -4.23
N GLN A 69 -12.62 -24.19 -3.53
CA GLN A 69 -12.64 -24.06 -2.08
C GLN A 69 -13.32 -22.77 -1.59
N ARG A 70 -13.85 -21.95 -2.51
CA ARG A 70 -14.47 -20.67 -2.15
C ARG A 70 -15.83 -20.91 -1.49
N PRO A 71 -16.04 -20.49 -0.24
CA PRO A 71 -17.34 -20.66 0.41
C PRO A 71 -18.38 -19.72 -0.20
N ALA A 72 -19.66 -20.12 -0.11
CA ALA A 72 -20.77 -19.30 -0.58
C ALA A 72 -20.92 -17.99 0.22
N THR A 73 -20.58 -18.04 1.51
CA THR A 73 -20.60 -16.88 2.42
C THR A 73 -19.34 -16.88 3.29
N PHE A 74 -18.95 -15.70 3.79
CA PHE A 74 -17.82 -15.54 4.70
C PHE A 74 -18.35 -15.15 6.09
N ASP A 75 -18.00 -15.93 7.12
CA ASP A 75 -18.41 -15.66 8.51
C ASP A 75 -17.69 -14.45 9.13
N ARG A 76 -16.50 -14.14 8.61
CA ARG A 76 -15.60 -13.09 9.10
C ARG A 76 -15.39 -12.04 8.03
N ASN A 77 -15.33 -10.78 8.45
CA ASN A 77 -15.01 -9.66 7.58
C ASN A 77 -13.50 -9.50 7.41
N LEU A 78 -12.72 -9.89 8.42
CA LEU A 78 -11.26 -9.79 8.40
C LEU A 78 -10.63 -10.95 9.17
N ILE A 79 -9.63 -11.58 8.57
CA ILE A 79 -8.75 -12.54 9.25
C ILE A 79 -7.35 -11.95 9.26
N VAL A 80 -6.79 -11.75 10.46
CA VAL A 80 -5.45 -11.22 10.66
C VAL A 80 -4.55 -12.36 11.11
N ILE A 81 -3.47 -12.60 10.35
CA ILE A 81 -2.45 -13.60 10.68
C ILE A 81 -1.22 -12.86 11.19
N GLY A 82 -0.92 -13.05 12.48
CA GLY A 82 0.13 -12.37 13.22
C GLY A 82 -0.40 -11.21 14.08
N ALA A 83 -0.23 -11.31 15.40
CA ALA A 83 -0.49 -10.27 16.39
C ALA A 83 0.72 -9.36 16.64
N GLY A 84 1.46 -9.02 15.58
CA GLY A 84 2.45 -7.94 15.63
C GLY A 84 1.80 -6.56 15.69
N ALA A 85 2.61 -5.50 15.67
CA ALA A 85 2.10 -4.11 15.74
C ALA A 85 1.03 -3.82 14.67
N GLY A 86 1.28 -4.19 13.40
CA GLY A 86 0.32 -3.97 12.32
C GLY A 86 -0.95 -4.81 12.46
N GLY A 87 -0.81 -6.08 12.83
CA GLY A 87 -1.95 -6.99 12.98
C GLY A 87 -2.88 -6.62 14.14
N LEU A 88 -2.30 -6.22 15.28
CA LEU A 88 -3.08 -5.74 16.42
C LEU A 88 -3.81 -4.43 16.09
N VAL A 89 -3.15 -3.48 15.44
CA VAL A 89 -3.80 -2.21 15.05
C VAL A 89 -4.91 -2.46 14.02
N ALA A 90 -4.65 -3.26 12.98
CA ALA A 90 -5.64 -3.56 11.95
C ALA A 90 -6.86 -4.31 12.52
N SER A 91 -6.62 -5.34 13.35
CA SER A 91 -7.70 -6.09 13.99
C SER A 91 -8.51 -5.22 14.96
N TYR A 92 -7.84 -4.38 15.74
CA TYR A 92 -8.49 -3.45 16.68
C TYR A 92 -9.37 -2.44 15.96
N ILE A 93 -8.85 -1.78 14.91
CA ILE A 93 -9.64 -0.80 14.13
C ILE A 93 -10.84 -1.48 13.48
N ALA A 94 -10.65 -2.66 12.88
CA ALA A 94 -11.74 -3.41 12.27
C ALA A 94 -12.80 -3.83 13.31
N ALA A 95 -12.38 -4.26 14.50
CA ALA A 95 -13.30 -4.58 15.59
C ALA A 95 -14.05 -3.33 16.10
N ALA A 96 -13.38 -2.17 16.16
CA ALA A 96 -13.98 -0.91 16.59
C ALA A 96 -15.12 -0.45 15.65
N VAL A 97 -14.99 -0.72 14.34
CA VAL A 97 -16.09 -0.49 13.37
C VAL A 97 -17.08 -1.66 13.32
N LYS A 98 -17.11 -2.51 14.35
CA LYS A 98 -18.02 -3.68 14.52
C LYS A 98 -17.87 -4.76 13.45
N ALA A 99 -16.73 -4.85 12.77
CA ALA A 99 -16.47 -5.95 11.86
C ALA A 99 -16.22 -7.26 12.62
N LYS A 100 -16.63 -8.40 12.05
CA LYS A 100 -16.32 -9.73 12.59
C LYS A 100 -14.87 -10.08 12.26
N VAL A 101 -13.97 -9.85 13.22
CA VAL A 101 -12.53 -10.09 13.05
C VAL A 101 -12.12 -11.41 13.72
N THR A 102 -11.21 -12.13 13.08
CA THR A 102 -10.46 -13.22 13.71
C THR A 102 -8.98 -12.90 13.62
N LEU A 103 -8.29 -12.85 14.75
CA LEU A 103 -6.84 -12.69 14.81
C LEU A 103 -6.21 -14.00 15.28
N VAL A 104 -5.18 -14.45 14.57
CA VAL A 104 -4.45 -15.68 14.87
C VAL A 104 -2.97 -15.34 15.08
N GLU A 105 -2.43 -15.74 16.23
CA GLU A 105 -1.01 -15.60 16.56
C GLU A 105 -0.49 -16.94 17.08
N ALA A 106 0.69 -17.34 16.63
CA ALA A 106 1.31 -18.60 17.01
C ALA A 106 2.16 -18.49 18.28
N HIS A 107 2.68 -17.30 18.58
CA HIS A 107 3.61 -17.03 19.66
C HIS A 107 3.10 -15.91 20.60
N LYS A 108 3.96 -14.96 20.96
CA LYS A 108 3.64 -13.85 21.87
C LYS A 108 2.97 -12.71 21.10
N MET A 109 1.88 -12.19 21.66
CA MET A 109 1.26 -10.96 21.15
C MET A 109 2.23 -9.76 21.23
N GLY A 110 2.04 -8.80 20.34
CA GLY A 110 2.86 -7.61 20.17
C GLY A 110 4.03 -7.79 19.19
N GLY A 111 4.29 -9.03 18.75
CA GLY A 111 5.35 -9.38 17.82
C GLY A 111 6.74 -8.90 18.29
N ASP A 112 7.64 -8.69 17.34
CA ASP A 112 9.02 -8.34 17.65
C ASP A 112 9.12 -6.99 18.35
N CYS A 113 8.40 -5.97 17.89
CA CYS A 113 8.48 -4.61 18.44
C CYS A 113 8.29 -4.59 19.97
N LEU A 114 7.31 -5.34 20.47
CA LEU A 114 7.02 -5.45 21.89
C LEU A 114 7.97 -6.39 22.63
N ASN A 115 8.28 -7.55 22.05
CA ASN A 115 8.95 -8.64 22.77
C ASN A 115 10.47 -8.64 22.62
N PHE A 116 10.98 -8.25 21.45
CA PHE A 116 12.39 -8.44 21.06
C PHE A 116 13.03 -7.23 20.36
N GLY A 117 12.27 -6.15 20.17
CA GLY A 117 12.66 -5.03 19.33
C GLY A 117 12.67 -3.71 20.09
N CYS A 118 11.86 -2.77 19.61
CA CYS A 118 11.89 -1.39 20.05
C CYS A 118 11.65 -1.22 21.56
N VAL A 119 10.74 -1.98 22.16
CA VAL A 119 10.34 -1.79 23.56
C VAL A 119 11.47 -2.22 24.52
N PRO A 120 12.01 -3.46 24.47
CA PRO A 120 13.14 -3.84 25.32
C PRO A 120 14.40 -3.00 25.05
N SER A 121 14.68 -2.70 23.78
CA SER A 121 15.86 -1.90 23.41
C SER A 121 15.80 -0.49 24.00
N LYS A 122 14.66 0.19 23.91
CA LYS A 122 14.49 1.54 24.48
C LYS A 122 14.53 1.55 26.00
N ALA A 123 14.02 0.51 26.66
CA ALA A 123 14.13 0.36 28.10
C ALA A 123 15.61 0.29 28.54
N LEU A 124 16.41 -0.56 27.88
CA LEU A 124 17.84 -0.69 28.17
C LEU A 124 18.62 0.61 27.89
N ILE A 125 18.36 1.26 26.75
CA ILE A 125 18.99 2.53 26.41
C ILE A 125 18.67 3.62 27.45
N ARG A 126 17.43 3.66 27.95
CA ARG A 126 17.03 4.62 28.98
C ARG A 126 17.77 4.36 30.29
N THR A 127 17.85 3.12 30.74
CA THR A 127 18.60 2.74 31.95
C THR A 127 20.08 3.08 31.82
N ALA A 128 20.69 2.78 30.66
CA ALA A 128 22.09 3.12 30.40
C ALA A 128 22.35 4.64 30.43
N ARG A 129 21.43 5.43 29.84
CA ARG A 129 21.48 6.90 29.91
C ARG A 129 21.35 7.42 31.34
N LEU A 130 20.41 6.87 32.11
CA LEU A 130 20.23 7.27 33.51
C LEU A 130 21.49 6.97 34.33
N GLN A 131 22.06 5.77 34.19
CA GLN A 131 23.29 5.41 34.90
C GLN A 131 24.47 6.28 34.48
N HIS A 132 24.55 6.64 33.18
CA HIS A 132 25.55 7.60 32.73
C HIS A 132 25.34 8.98 33.36
N GLN A 133 24.11 9.46 33.51
CA GLN A 133 23.81 10.73 34.17
C GLN A 133 24.18 10.70 35.66
N ILE A 134 23.85 9.62 36.38
CA ILE A 134 24.19 9.45 37.80
C ILE A 134 25.71 9.50 38.01
N ARG A 135 26.50 8.83 37.15
CA ARG A 135 27.97 8.88 37.22
C ARG A 135 28.57 10.26 36.98
N HIS A 136 27.80 11.19 36.42
CA HIS A 136 28.23 12.56 36.15
C HIS A 136 27.38 13.59 36.92
N ALA A 137 26.67 13.15 37.96
CA ALA A 137 25.75 13.96 38.74
C ALA A 137 26.45 15.17 39.40
N GLU A 138 27.71 15.01 39.80
CA GLU A 138 28.54 16.08 40.38
C GLU A 138 28.68 17.30 39.46
N ARG A 139 28.73 17.10 38.14
CA ARG A 139 28.79 18.22 37.17
C ARG A 139 27.53 19.08 37.19
N TYR A 140 26.43 18.54 37.72
CA TYR A 140 25.15 19.21 37.86
C TYR A 140 24.91 19.68 39.30
N GLY A 141 25.90 19.58 40.19
CA GLY A 141 25.79 20.02 41.59
C GLY A 141 25.07 19.03 42.51
N PHE A 142 24.84 17.79 42.07
CA PHE A 142 24.30 16.73 42.92
C PHE A 142 25.45 15.91 43.51
N THR A 143 25.45 15.72 44.84
CA THR A 143 26.40 14.91 45.61
C THR A 143 25.71 13.70 46.24
#